data_AF-A0A1I3QJH8-F1
#
_entry.id   AF-A0A1I3QJH8-F1
#
_cell.length_a   1.000
_cell.length_b   1.000
_cell.length_c   1.000
_cell.angle_alpha   90.00
_cell.angle_beta   90.00
_cell.angle_gamma   90.00
#
_symmetry.space_group_name_H-M   'P 1'
#
loop_
_entity.id
_entity.type
_entity.pdbx_description
1 polymer ?
#
loop_
_entity_poly.entity_id
_entity_poly.type
_entity_poly.pdbx_seq_one_letter_code
_entity_poly.pdbx_strand_id
1 'polypeptide(L)'
;MPIGDPAKEQFRRAIVTLRNLHIVAALSPLFTLRAELLANDELSDRGGFDDPTQVHLKSLLVHCDRWRRRVTHNPDKTDLGDKIEKAINANNIVEIGDSPFGGDDIQNQSGGLIDLPYALDGTDPDIPLLSQIKLKSTNALVLLGSLDKAIVAWTRLNSRDRTRFITRFDSMRIYGNYQEILGYITAFGGDLNRVDVAQVLPSEEPLGPSDSPNRRSEAVNATATVTTDVAAAAK
;
A
#
# COMPACT_ATOMS: atom_id res chain seq x y z
N MET A 1 0.03 -10.34 26.62
CA MET A 1 -0.31 -10.62 25.21
C MET A 1 0.97 -11.03 24.51
N PRO A 2 0.95 -12.03 23.62
CA PRO A 2 2.12 -12.34 22.83
C PRO A 2 2.46 -11.12 21.98
N ILE A 3 3.75 -10.88 21.78
CA ILE A 3 4.28 -9.96 20.78
C ILE A 3 3.53 -10.28 19.47
N GLY A 4 2.75 -9.33 18.96
CA GLY A 4 1.98 -9.52 17.72
C GLY A 4 2.91 -10.03 16.62
N ASP A 5 2.45 -11.03 15.87
CA ASP A 5 3.26 -11.72 14.86
C ASP A 5 3.94 -10.70 13.93
N PRO A 6 5.24 -10.89 13.61
CA PRO A 6 5.98 -9.93 12.82
C PRO A 6 5.33 -9.82 11.44
N ALA A 7 5.19 -8.59 10.95
CA ALA A 7 4.68 -8.33 9.62
C ALA A 7 5.44 -9.15 8.55
N LYS A 8 4.73 -9.66 7.54
CA LYS A 8 5.28 -10.59 6.54
C LYS A 8 5.31 -9.98 5.15
N GLU A 9 6.14 -10.57 4.28
CA GLU A 9 6.26 -10.23 2.85
C GLU A 9 6.35 -8.72 2.57
N GLN A 10 5.36 -8.15 1.88
CA GLN A 10 5.33 -6.73 1.51
C GLN A 10 5.35 -5.81 2.75
N PHE A 11 4.85 -6.28 3.89
CA PHE A 11 4.83 -5.55 5.14
C PHE A 11 6.00 -5.87 6.06
N ARG A 12 6.98 -6.68 5.64
CA ARG A 12 8.12 -7.13 6.49
C ARG A 12 8.82 -6.03 7.28
N ARG A 13 8.85 -4.81 6.75
CA ARG A 13 9.52 -3.65 7.39
C ARG A 13 8.56 -2.71 8.13
N ALA A 14 7.28 -3.08 8.24
CA ALA A 14 6.29 -2.31 8.96
C ALA A 14 6.57 -2.36 10.46
N ILE A 15 6.38 -1.23 11.14
CA ILE A 15 6.44 -1.15 12.60
C ILE A 15 5.02 -1.33 13.13
N VAL A 16 4.79 -2.43 13.85
CA VAL A 16 3.46 -2.79 14.39
C VAL A 16 3.15 -2.14 15.73
N THR A 17 4.15 -1.62 16.42
CA THR A 17 3.99 -0.95 17.72
C THR A 17 4.51 0.49 17.65
N LEU A 18 3.66 1.47 17.87
CA LEU A 18 3.98 2.88 17.67
C LEU A 18 3.34 3.77 18.74
N ARG A 19 3.92 4.96 18.97
CA ARG A 19 3.44 5.88 20.03
C ARG A 19 2.48 6.96 19.51
N ASN A 20 2.35 7.07 18.18
CA ASN A 20 1.56 8.12 17.54
C ASN A 20 0.22 7.58 17.04
N LEU A 21 -0.84 7.80 17.80
CA LEU A 21 -2.20 7.34 17.45
C LEU A 21 -2.69 7.87 16.10
N HIS A 22 -2.24 9.05 15.67
CA HIS A 22 -2.69 9.64 14.42
C HIS A 22 -2.12 8.95 13.17
N ILE A 23 -1.02 8.21 13.31
CA ILE A 23 -0.55 7.32 12.23
C ILE A 23 -1.60 6.23 11.97
N VAL A 24 -2.21 5.67 13.03
CA VAL A 24 -3.29 4.68 12.91
C VAL A 24 -4.48 5.26 12.15
N ALA A 25 -4.89 6.50 12.49
CA ALA A 25 -5.97 7.19 11.82
C ALA A 25 -5.65 7.48 10.33
N ALA A 26 -4.40 7.81 10.01
CA ALA A 26 -3.97 8.06 8.63
C ALA A 26 -3.82 6.78 7.78
N LEU A 27 -3.60 5.62 8.42
CA LEU A 27 -3.54 4.32 7.75
C LEU A 27 -4.91 3.77 7.36
N SER A 28 -5.97 4.08 8.12
CA SER A 28 -7.34 3.61 7.84
C SER A 28 -7.82 3.85 6.40
N PRO A 29 -7.71 5.07 5.82
CA PRO A 29 -8.13 5.29 4.44
C PRO A 29 -7.21 4.61 3.42
N LEU A 30 -5.94 4.33 3.74
CA LEU A 30 -5.06 3.55 2.87
C LEU A 30 -5.44 2.07 2.84
N PHE A 31 -5.81 1.49 3.98
CA PHE A 31 -6.34 0.12 4.02
C PHE A 31 -7.69 0.03 3.32
N THR A 32 -8.54 1.06 3.44
CA THR A 32 -9.80 1.14 2.67
C THR A 32 -9.53 1.16 1.17
N LEU A 33 -8.62 2.02 0.72
CA LEU A 33 -8.22 2.10 -0.70
C LEU A 33 -7.65 0.77 -1.20
N ARG A 34 -6.85 0.08 -0.37
CA ARG A 34 -6.30 -1.24 -0.68
C ARG A 34 -7.40 -2.30 -0.79
N ALA A 35 -8.35 -2.32 0.15
CA ALA A 35 -9.45 -3.29 0.15
C ALA A 35 -10.35 -3.10 -1.08
N GLU A 36 -10.69 -1.86 -1.43
CA GLU A 36 -11.49 -1.58 -2.62
C GLU A 36 -10.78 -1.94 -3.92
N LEU A 37 -9.45 -1.77 -3.97
CA LEU A 37 -8.65 -2.20 -5.11
C LEU A 37 -8.72 -3.73 -5.29
N LEU A 38 -8.64 -4.48 -4.20
CA LEU A 38 -8.71 -5.95 -4.21
C LEU A 38 -10.12 -6.49 -4.49
N ALA A 39 -11.15 -5.76 -4.08
CA ALA A 39 -12.54 -6.11 -4.34
C ALA A 39 -12.97 -5.83 -5.79
N ASN A 40 -12.16 -5.13 -6.57
CA ASN A 40 -12.48 -4.81 -7.95
C ASN A 40 -12.05 -5.94 -8.90
N ASP A 41 -13.03 -6.67 -9.40
CA ASP A 41 -12.85 -7.78 -10.34
C ASP A 41 -12.14 -7.36 -11.65
N GLU A 42 -12.26 -6.09 -12.07
CA GLU A 42 -11.57 -5.61 -13.26
C GLU A 42 -10.05 -5.63 -13.07
N LEU A 43 -9.56 -5.37 -11.86
CA LEU A 43 -8.12 -5.37 -11.58
C LEU A 43 -7.54 -6.78 -11.46
N SER A 44 -8.35 -7.78 -11.13
CA SER A 44 -7.91 -9.18 -11.12
C SER A 44 -7.76 -9.74 -12.53
N ASP A 45 -8.68 -9.40 -13.45
CA ASP A 45 -8.78 -10.04 -14.77
C ASP A 45 -8.39 -9.14 -15.96
N ARG A 46 -8.25 -7.83 -15.76
CA ARG A 46 -7.95 -6.86 -16.83
C ARG A 46 -6.73 -6.00 -16.53
N GLY A 47 -6.05 -5.59 -17.60
CA GLY A 47 -5.08 -4.51 -17.57
C GLY A 47 -5.83 -3.19 -17.54
N GLY A 48 -5.90 -2.53 -16.38
CA GLY A 48 -6.61 -1.26 -16.22
C GLY A 48 -8.04 -1.40 -15.69
N PHE A 49 -8.71 -0.26 -15.52
CA PHE A 49 -10.06 -0.16 -14.95
C PHE A 49 -10.80 1.03 -15.57
N ASP A 50 -12.12 1.00 -15.51
CA ASP A 50 -13.00 2.01 -16.10
C ASP A 50 -12.82 3.43 -15.51
N ASP A 51 -13.34 4.42 -16.26
CA ASP A 51 -13.32 5.83 -15.86
C ASP A 51 -13.99 6.08 -14.47
N PRO A 52 -15.18 5.50 -14.17
CA PRO A 52 -15.79 5.60 -12.83
C PRO A 52 -14.90 5.10 -11.70
N THR A 53 -14.29 3.92 -11.83
CA THR A 53 -13.35 3.38 -10.84
C THR A 53 -12.17 4.33 -10.67
N GLN A 54 -11.64 4.88 -11.77
CA GLN A 54 -10.53 5.82 -11.70
C GLN A 54 -10.87 7.08 -10.89
N VAL A 55 -12.03 7.68 -11.13
CA VAL A 55 -12.49 8.85 -10.39
C VAL A 55 -12.67 8.52 -8.91
N HIS A 56 -13.25 7.35 -8.62
CA HIS A 56 -13.46 6.88 -7.26
C HIS A 56 -12.15 6.67 -6.49
N LEU A 57 -11.18 5.94 -7.07
CA LEU A 57 -9.86 5.73 -6.47
C LEU A 57 -9.09 7.04 -6.26
N LYS A 58 -9.18 7.99 -7.19
CA LYS A 58 -8.64 9.35 -7.02
C LYS A 58 -9.27 10.06 -5.82
N SER A 59 -10.58 9.91 -5.62
CA SER A 59 -11.30 10.53 -4.49
C SER A 59 -10.83 9.98 -3.13
N LEU A 60 -10.59 8.67 -3.04
CA LEU A 60 -10.05 8.02 -1.85
C LEU A 60 -8.60 8.44 -1.58
N LEU A 61 -7.78 8.59 -2.62
CA LEU A 61 -6.42 9.10 -2.47
C LEU A 61 -6.41 10.55 -1.96
N VAL A 62 -7.35 11.39 -2.42
CA VAL A 62 -7.55 12.74 -1.86
C VAL A 62 -7.95 12.67 -0.38
N HIS A 63 -8.78 11.70 0.01
CA HIS A 63 -9.10 11.47 1.42
C HIS A 63 -7.85 11.10 2.24
N CYS A 64 -6.97 10.25 1.70
CA CYS A 64 -5.68 9.93 2.32
C CYS A 64 -4.79 11.18 2.49
N ASP A 65 -4.74 12.07 1.47
CA ASP A 65 -3.98 13.32 1.55
C ASP A 65 -4.56 14.30 2.58
N ARG A 66 -5.89 14.37 2.72
CA ARG A 66 -6.54 15.19 3.76
C ARG A 66 -6.11 14.76 5.16
N TRP A 67 -6.05 13.45 5.43
CA TRP A 67 -5.56 12.95 6.72
C TRP A 67 -4.08 13.26 6.93
N ARG A 68 -3.23 13.06 5.91
CA ARG A 68 -1.82 13.45 5.97
C ARG A 68 -1.67 14.92 6.40
N ARG A 69 -2.39 15.84 5.74
CA ARG A 69 -2.34 17.28 6.08
C ARG A 69 -2.81 17.56 7.51
N ARG A 70 -3.88 16.90 7.98
CA ARG A 70 -4.40 17.07 9.35
C ARG A 70 -3.42 16.64 10.44
N VAL A 71 -2.65 15.58 10.20
CA VAL A 71 -1.68 15.03 11.16
C VAL A 71 -0.32 15.74 11.07
N THR A 72 -0.10 16.54 10.03
CA THR A 72 1.14 17.29 9.83
C THR A 72 1.17 18.52 10.72
N HIS A 73 2.23 18.66 11.51
CA HIS A 73 2.47 19.91 12.22
C HIS A 73 2.91 21.00 11.23
N ASN A 74 2.08 22.05 11.08
CA ASN A 74 2.34 23.20 10.22
C ASN A 74 2.16 24.52 11.02
N PRO A 75 3.13 24.91 11.85
CA PRO A 75 3.02 26.07 12.73
C PRO A 75 2.86 27.38 11.96
N ASP A 76 3.48 27.48 10.78
CA ASP A 76 3.47 28.70 9.96
C ASP A 76 2.15 28.93 9.21
N LYS A 77 1.19 27.98 9.27
CA LYS A 77 -0.12 28.00 8.57
C LYS A 77 -0.09 28.33 7.07
N THR A 78 1.08 28.31 6.44
CA THR A 78 1.25 28.51 5.00
C THR A 78 0.77 27.28 4.24
N ASP A 79 0.27 27.49 3.01
CA ASP A 79 -0.17 26.36 2.21
C ASP A 79 1.00 25.41 1.93
N LEU A 80 0.72 24.12 2.10
CA LEU A 80 1.71 23.08 1.90
C LEU A 80 2.12 22.98 0.43
N GLY A 81 1.24 23.37 -0.51
CA GLY A 81 1.52 23.47 -1.95
C GLY A 81 2.62 24.50 -2.27
N ASP A 82 2.45 25.75 -1.82
CA ASP A 82 3.45 26.82 -2.03
C ASP A 82 4.81 26.48 -1.41
N LYS A 83 4.77 25.76 -0.28
CA LYS A 83 5.95 25.25 0.42
C LYS A 83 6.70 24.16 -0.36
N ILE A 84 6.04 23.46 -1.28
CA ILE A 84 6.65 22.45 -2.17
C ILE A 84 7.36 23.15 -3.31
N GLU A 85 6.71 24.11 -3.95
CA GLU A 85 7.27 24.87 -5.07
C GLU A 85 8.52 25.66 -4.63
N LYS A 86 8.48 26.24 -3.42
CA LYS A 86 9.66 26.90 -2.83
C LYS A 86 10.81 25.95 -2.50
N ALA A 87 10.52 24.72 -2.06
CA ALA A 87 11.53 23.74 -1.66
C ALA A 87 12.19 23.00 -2.84
N ILE A 88 11.51 22.94 -3.98
CA ILE A 88 12.04 22.35 -5.23
C ILE A 88 13.02 23.31 -5.92
N ASN A 89 12.91 24.62 -5.68
CA ASN A 89 13.71 25.63 -6.37
C ASN A 89 15.12 25.73 -5.77
N ALA A 90 16.13 25.21 -6.49
CA ALA A 90 17.53 25.13 -6.05
C ALA A 90 18.20 26.50 -5.80
N ASN A 91 17.62 27.59 -6.32
CA ASN A 91 18.15 28.95 -6.19
C ASN A 91 17.52 29.73 -5.02
N ASN A 92 16.51 29.17 -4.35
CA ASN A 92 15.95 29.82 -3.17
C ASN A 92 16.90 29.65 -1.99
N ILE A 93 17.29 30.78 -1.38
CA ILE A 93 17.87 30.77 -0.04
C ILE A 93 16.80 30.18 0.86
N VAL A 94 17.06 29.00 1.42
CA VAL A 94 16.18 28.38 2.40
C VAL A 94 16.20 29.30 3.62
N GLU A 95 15.22 30.20 3.70
CA GLU A 95 14.94 30.91 4.94
C GLU A 95 14.64 29.83 5.99
N ILE A 96 15.56 29.68 6.92
CA ILE A 96 15.35 28.95 8.15
C ILE A 96 14.14 29.63 8.78
N GLY A 97 12.97 29.01 8.65
CA GLY A 97 11.71 29.65 9.05
C GLY A 97 11.84 30.25 10.45
N ASP A 98 11.21 31.40 10.69
CA ASP A 98 11.30 32.26 11.88
C ASP A 98 11.12 31.56 13.25
N SER A 99 10.88 30.25 13.25
CA SER A 99 10.80 29.41 14.43
C SER A 99 11.34 28.01 14.11
N PRO A 100 12.65 27.82 13.87
CA PRO A 100 13.20 26.49 13.59
C PRO A 100 13.06 25.54 14.80
N PHE A 101 12.83 26.12 16.00
CA PHE A 101 12.64 25.43 17.27
C PHE A 101 11.31 25.77 18.00
N GLY A 102 10.38 26.52 17.40
CA GLY A 102 9.19 27.04 18.10
C GLY A 102 7.97 26.12 18.15
N GLY A 103 8.14 24.81 17.96
CA GLY A 103 7.06 23.81 18.01
C GLY A 103 7.38 22.56 18.83
N ASP A 104 8.59 22.51 19.41
CA ASP A 104 9.05 21.40 20.27
C ASP A 104 8.92 21.72 21.78
N ASP A 105 8.38 22.90 22.14
CA ASP A 105 8.31 23.38 23.54
C ASP A 105 7.30 22.65 24.43
N ILE A 106 6.48 21.78 23.85
CA ILE A 106 5.69 20.81 24.63
C ILE A 106 6.03 19.42 24.10
N GLN A 107 7.25 18.97 24.41
CA GLN A 107 7.54 17.54 24.50
C GLN A 107 6.63 16.96 25.58
N ASN A 108 5.41 16.60 25.18
CA ASN A 108 4.54 15.81 26.02
C ASN A 108 5.28 14.51 26.34
N GLN A 109 5.08 13.95 27.54
CA GLN A 109 5.75 12.71 27.93
C GLN A 109 5.62 11.66 26.84
N SER A 110 6.68 10.84 26.65
CA SER A 110 6.66 9.76 25.67
C SER A 110 5.43 8.89 25.91
N GLY A 111 4.46 8.99 25.00
CA GLY A 111 3.17 8.35 25.13
C GLY A 111 3.32 6.83 25.14
N GLY A 112 2.33 6.13 25.68
CA GLY A 112 2.33 4.66 25.69
C GLY A 112 2.57 4.07 24.29
N LEU A 113 3.18 2.89 24.24
CA LEU A 113 3.20 2.11 23.01
C LEU A 113 1.77 1.63 22.74
N ILE A 114 1.35 1.80 21.49
CA ILE A 114 0.05 1.36 20.99
C ILE A 114 0.33 0.38 19.86
N ASP A 115 -0.32 -0.76 19.89
CA ASP A 115 -0.24 -1.73 18.80
C ASP A 115 -1.17 -1.30 17.65
N LEU A 116 -0.73 -1.53 16.41
CA LEU A 116 -1.58 -1.34 15.24
C LEU A 116 -2.82 -2.25 15.36
N PRO A 117 -4.01 -1.74 15.06
CA PRO A 117 -5.23 -2.56 15.06
C PRO A 117 -5.33 -3.51 13.86
N TYR A 118 -4.31 -3.53 12.98
CA TYR A 118 -4.27 -4.29 11.74
C TYR A 118 -3.22 -5.40 11.84
N ALA A 119 -3.56 -6.64 11.49
CA ALA A 119 -2.60 -7.73 11.47
C ALA A 119 -1.93 -7.84 10.09
N LEU A 120 -0.65 -7.47 10.03
CA LEU A 120 0.14 -7.39 8.78
C LEU A 120 0.93 -8.67 8.47
N ASP A 121 0.53 -9.77 9.09
CA ASP A 121 1.16 -11.09 9.02
C ASP A 121 0.42 -12.06 8.09
N GLY A 122 -0.71 -11.62 7.51
CA GLY A 122 -1.58 -12.42 6.65
C GLY A 122 -2.66 -13.22 7.36
N THR A 123 -2.83 -13.02 8.68
CA THR A 123 -3.95 -13.63 9.43
C THR A 123 -5.25 -12.84 9.27
N ASP A 124 -5.16 -11.55 8.97
CA ASP A 124 -6.30 -10.68 8.68
C ASP A 124 -6.86 -10.97 7.27
N PRO A 125 -8.12 -11.45 7.15
CA PRO A 125 -8.75 -11.67 5.86
C PRO A 125 -8.91 -10.39 5.03
N ASP A 126 -9.02 -9.22 5.69
CA ASP A 126 -9.16 -7.93 5.02
C ASP A 126 -7.81 -7.39 4.52
N ILE A 127 -6.69 -7.98 4.97
CA ILE A 127 -5.32 -7.59 4.58
C ILE A 127 -4.53 -8.84 4.14
N PRO A 128 -4.91 -9.49 3.03
CA PRO A 128 -4.21 -10.67 2.54
C PRO A 128 -2.78 -10.35 2.10
N LEU A 129 -1.88 -11.33 2.25
CA LEU A 129 -0.50 -11.23 1.76
C LEU A 129 -0.45 -11.28 0.23
N LEU A 130 0.55 -10.65 -0.38
CA LEU A 130 0.66 -10.65 -1.85
C LEU A 130 0.78 -12.07 -2.41
N SER A 131 1.39 -13.01 -1.66
CA SER A 131 1.47 -14.42 -2.04
C SER A 131 0.14 -15.16 -2.09
N GLN A 132 -0.87 -14.68 -1.36
CA GLN A 132 -2.22 -15.28 -1.27
C GLN A 132 -3.18 -14.72 -2.33
N ILE A 133 -2.86 -13.57 -2.93
CA ILE A 133 -3.72 -12.88 -3.87
C ILE A 133 -3.39 -13.32 -5.29
N LYS A 134 -4.41 -13.69 -6.05
CA LYS A 134 -4.29 -14.03 -7.47
C LYS A 134 -4.60 -12.80 -8.34
N LEU A 135 -3.59 -11.98 -8.61
CA LEU A 135 -3.69 -10.88 -9.58
C LEU A 135 -3.06 -11.31 -10.91
N LYS A 136 -3.83 -11.28 -12.01
CA LYS A 136 -3.30 -11.56 -13.35
C LYS A 136 -2.67 -10.34 -14.00
N SER A 137 -3.12 -9.15 -13.60
CA SER A 137 -2.70 -7.88 -14.16
C SER A 137 -1.41 -7.36 -13.53
N THR A 138 -0.35 -7.18 -14.33
CA THR A 138 0.90 -6.53 -13.89
C THR A 138 0.66 -5.12 -13.36
N ASN A 139 -0.31 -4.40 -13.95
CA ASN A 139 -0.68 -3.05 -13.53
C ASN A 139 -1.27 -3.05 -12.11
N ALA A 140 -2.11 -4.05 -11.80
CA ALA A 140 -2.68 -4.22 -10.47
C ALA A 140 -1.60 -4.56 -9.43
N LEU A 141 -0.61 -5.40 -9.79
CA LEU A 141 0.53 -5.72 -8.92
C LEU A 141 1.38 -4.47 -8.61
N VAL A 142 1.65 -3.63 -9.61
CA VAL A 142 2.41 -2.38 -9.42
C VAL A 142 1.64 -1.39 -8.54
N LEU A 143 0.35 -1.20 -8.81
CA LEU A 143 -0.50 -0.29 -8.04
C LEU A 143 -0.65 -0.77 -6.58
N LEU A 144 -0.94 -2.05 -6.36
CA LEU A 144 -1.02 -2.64 -5.02
C LEU A 144 0.31 -2.54 -4.28
N GLY A 145 1.43 -2.85 -4.95
CA GLY A 145 2.77 -2.72 -4.37
C GLY A 145 3.11 -1.28 -3.97
N SER A 146 2.64 -0.28 -4.73
CA SER A 146 2.82 1.13 -4.39
C SER A 146 2.02 1.54 -3.15
N LEU A 147 0.81 0.99 -2.96
CA LEU A 147 0.00 1.19 -1.76
C LEU A 147 0.64 0.52 -0.54
N ASP A 148 1.09 -0.72 -0.68
CA ASP A 148 1.76 -1.46 0.40
C ASP A 148 3.05 -0.74 0.84
N LYS A 149 3.82 -0.20 -0.11
CA LYS A 149 4.97 0.67 0.16
C LYS A 149 4.57 1.93 0.93
N ALA A 150 3.46 2.57 0.58
CA ALA A 150 2.96 3.75 1.29
C ALA A 150 2.52 3.42 2.74
N ILE A 151 1.86 2.28 2.95
CA ILE A 151 1.48 1.77 4.28
C ILE A 151 2.74 1.54 5.14
N VAL A 152 3.75 0.85 4.60
CA VAL A 152 5.02 0.63 5.29
C VAL A 152 5.70 1.96 5.59
N ALA A 153 5.72 2.91 4.65
CA ALA A 153 6.32 4.23 4.86
C ALA A 153 5.66 4.99 6.02
N TRP A 154 4.33 4.92 6.15
CA TRP A 154 3.57 5.50 7.26
C TRP A 154 3.95 4.91 8.62
N THR A 155 4.02 3.58 8.72
CA THR A 155 4.39 2.93 9.99
C THR A 155 5.83 3.25 10.42
N ARG A 156 6.71 3.60 9.47
CA ARG A 156 8.12 3.91 9.70
C ARG A 156 8.41 5.38 10.00
N LEU A 157 7.40 6.24 10.02
CA LEU A 157 7.60 7.63 10.40
C LEU A 157 8.07 7.75 11.85
N ASN A 158 8.87 8.77 12.14
CA ASN A 158 9.39 8.96 13.48
C ASN A 158 8.25 9.32 14.45
N SER A 159 7.90 8.36 15.30
CA SER A 159 6.89 8.50 16.36
C SER A 159 7.47 8.43 17.78
N ARG A 160 8.80 8.28 17.92
CA ARG A 160 9.45 8.05 19.23
C ARG A 160 9.21 9.20 20.21
N ASP A 161 9.44 10.41 19.72
CA ASP A 161 9.37 11.64 20.52
C ASP A 161 8.12 12.46 20.19
N ARG A 162 7.28 11.98 19.26
CA ARG A 162 6.11 12.71 18.73
C ARG A 162 4.88 11.83 18.73
N THR A 163 4.03 12.02 19.74
CA THR A 163 2.81 11.22 19.98
C THR A 163 1.59 11.75 19.24
N ARG A 164 1.62 13.00 18.75
CA ARG A 164 0.43 13.69 18.21
C ARG A 164 0.53 14.11 16.74
N PHE A 165 1.73 14.31 16.21
CA PHE A 165 1.91 14.91 14.88
C PHE A 165 3.12 14.35 14.18
N ILE A 166 3.13 14.46 12.85
CA ILE A 166 4.29 14.18 12.01
C ILE A 166 4.98 15.48 11.59
N THR A 167 6.28 15.39 11.30
CA THR A 167 7.05 16.54 10.82
C THR A 167 6.65 16.90 9.38
N ARG A 168 6.95 18.14 8.97
CA ARG A 168 6.79 18.56 7.57
C ARG A 168 7.57 17.66 6.61
N PHE A 169 8.80 17.29 6.95
CA PHE A 169 9.63 16.45 6.09
C PHE A 169 9.08 15.02 5.94
N ASP A 170 8.62 14.43 7.04
CA ASP A 170 7.97 13.12 7.01
C ASP A 170 6.67 13.16 6.19
N SER A 171 5.89 14.22 6.38
CA SER A 171 4.68 14.45 5.59
C SER A 171 4.99 14.58 4.09
N MET A 172 6.07 15.25 3.72
CA MET A 172 6.49 15.37 2.32
C MET A 172 6.96 14.04 1.71
N ARG A 173 7.59 13.17 2.51
CA ARG A 173 7.94 11.82 2.07
C ARG A 173 6.71 10.99 1.74
N ILE A 174 5.67 11.08 2.59
CA ILE A 174 4.38 10.42 2.32
C ILE A 174 3.72 11.00 1.07
N TYR A 175 3.75 12.33 0.91
CA TYR A 175 3.20 12.97 -0.28
C TYR A 175 3.84 12.45 -1.58
N GLY A 176 5.16 12.20 -1.58
CA GLY A 176 5.85 11.56 -2.71
C GLY A 176 5.26 10.18 -3.06
N ASN A 177 4.95 9.34 -2.06
CA ASN A 177 4.29 8.05 -2.31
C ASN A 177 2.87 8.24 -2.86
N TYR A 178 2.13 9.26 -2.42
CA TYR A 178 0.80 9.54 -2.96
C TYR A 178 0.85 10.03 -4.41
N GLN A 179 1.88 10.79 -4.79
CA GLN A 179 2.10 11.18 -6.19
C GLN A 179 2.44 9.98 -7.08
N GLU A 180 3.22 9.03 -6.58
CA GLU A 180 3.50 7.77 -7.27
C GLU A 180 2.19 6.97 -7.52
N ILE A 181 1.35 6.81 -6.48
CA ILE A 181 0.04 6.16 -6.59
C ILE A 181 -0.87 6.90 -7.59
N LEU A 182 -0.93 8.24 -7.51
CA LEU A 182 -1.72 9.05 -8.44
C LEU A 182 -1.26 8.87 -9.89
N GLY A 183 0.06 8.81 -10.09
CA GLY A 183 0.67 8.53 -11.39
C GLY A 183 0.19 7.20 -11.95
N TYR A 184 0.22 6.13 -11.16
CA TYR A 184 -0.28 4.82 -11.57
C TYR A 184 -1.79 4.77 -11.80
N ILE A 185 -2.60 5.40 -10.95
CA ILE A 185 -4.06 5.48 -11.17
C ILE A 185 -4.37 6.21 -12.48
N THR A 186 -3.60 7.24 -12.81
CA THR A 186 -3.80 8.01 -14.04
C THR A 186 -3.28 7.28 -15.28
N ALA A 187 -2.17 6.57 -15.16
CA ALA A 187 -1.55 5.84 -16.27
C ALA A 187 -2.26 4.52 -16.60
N PHE A 188 -2.76 3.80 -15.60
CA PHE A 188 -3.43 2.50 -15.79
C PHE A 188 -4.94 2.60 -15.86
N GLY A 189 -5.51 3.66 -15.29
CA GLY A 189 -6.94 3.88 -15.30
C GLY A 189 -7.46 4.48 -16.60
N GLY A 190 -8.75 4.32 -16.78
CA GLY A 190 -9.56 4.91 -17.83
C GLY A 190 -9.85 3.96 -18.97
N ASP A 191 -10.98 4.19 -19.63
CA ASP A 191 -11.56 3.25 -20.60
C ASP A 191 -10.60 2.91 -21.75
N LEU A 192 -9.75 3.86 -22.13
CA LEU A 192 -8.71 3.69 -23.16
C LEU A 192 -7.64 2.67 -22.79
N ASN A 193 -7.35 2.53 -21.50
CA ASN A 193 -6.30 1.65 -20.99
C ASN A 193 -6.86 0.28 -20.58
N ARG A 194 -8.18 0.06 -20.71
CA ARG A 194 -8.84 -1.20 -20.36
C ARG A 194 -8.53 -2.25 -21.42
N VAL A 195 -7.61 -3.15 -21.09
CA VAL A 195 -7.21 -4.28 -21.93
C VAL A 195 -7.63 -5.56 -21.24
N ASP A 196 -8.46 -6.37 -21.91
CA ASP A 196 -8.81 -7.70 -21.43
C ASP A 196 -7.55 -8.59 -21.47
N VAL A 197 -7.13 -9.11 -20.31
CA VAL A 197 -6.09 -10.15 -20.24
C VAL A 197 -6.78 -11.49 -20.49
N ALA A 198 -7.35 -11.64 -21.68
CA ALA A 198 -8.07 -12.85 -22.10
C ALA A 198 -7.10 -13.85 -22.72
N GLN A 199 -6.17 -14.37 -21.92
CA GLN A 199 -5.40 -15.56 -22.29
C GLN A 199 -4.95 -16.28 -21.01
N VAL A 200 -5.01 -17.61 -21.01
CA VAL A 200 -4.37 -18.44 -19.99
C VAL A 200 -2.91 -18.00 -19.96
N LEU A 201 -2.46 -17.44 -18.84
CA LEU A 201 -1.05 -17.05 -18.75
C LEU A 201 -0.20 -18.33 -18.85
N PRO A 202 1.01 -18.27 -19.40
CA PRO A 202 1.93 -19.42 -19.38
C PRO A 202 2.16 -20.01 -17.97
N SER A 203 1.93 -19.22 -16.92
CA SER A 203 1.96 -19.66 -15.51
C SER A 203 0.72 -20.44 -15.04
N GLU A 204 -0.37 -20.39 -15.81
CA GLU A 204 -1.64 -21.07 -15.57
C GLU A 204 -1.87 -22.23 -16.55
N GLU A 205 -0.96 -22.45 -17.51
CA GLU A 205 -0.96 -23.66 -18.31
C GLU A 205 -0.77 -24.87 -17.39
N PRO A 206 -1.44 -26.02 -17.64
CA PRO A 206 -1.27 -27.22 -16.85
C PRO A 206 0.18 -27.72 -16.99
N LEU A 207 1.02 -27.31 -16.04
CA LEU A 207 2.42 -27.71 -15.96
C LEU A 207 2.47 -29.22 -15.70
N GLY A 208 3.23 -29.92 -16.54
CA GLY A 208 3.43 -31.36 -16.38
C GLY A 208 4.17 -31.68 -15.08
N PRO A 209 4.18 -32.94 -14.64
CA PRO A 209 4.85 -33.38 -13.40
C PRO A 209 6.35 -33.04 -13.30
N SER A 210 6.97 -32.59 -14.40
CA SER A 210 8.40 -32.31 -14.53
C SER A 210 8.76 -30.82 -14.63
N ASP A 211 7.80 -29.89 -14.57
CA ASP A 211 8.10 -28.47 -14.77
C ASP A 211 8.56 -27.74 -13.50
N SER A 212 9.47 -26.79 -13.70
CA SER A 212 10.24 -26.14 -12.64
C SER A 212 9.35 -25.30 -11.70
N PRO A 213 9.55 -25.35 -10.37
CA PRO A 213 8.78 -24.54 -9.43
C PRO A 213 9.03 -23.03 -9.66
N ASN A 214 7.94 -22.29 -9.90
CA ASN A 214 7.96 -20.85 -10.23
C ASN A 214 8.35 -19.94 -9.05
N ARG A 215 8.61 -20.50 -7.86
CA ARG A 215 9.16 -19.79 -6.71
C ARG A 215 10.30 -20.60 -6.10
N ARG A 216 11.41 -19.91 -5.73
CA ARG A 216 12.61 -20.51 -5.10
C ARG A 216 12.33 -21.27 -3.79
N SER A 217 11.11 -21.22 -3.26
CA SER A 217 10.66 -21.88 -2.03
C SER A 217 9.47 -22.83 -2.21
N GLU A 218 8.96 -23.05 -3.43
CA GLU A 218 7.90 -24.03 -3.68
C GLU A 218 8.52 -25.40 -3.94
N ALA A 219 8.25 -26.37 -3.07
CA ALA A 219 8.46 -27.77 -3.35
C ALA A 219 7.26 -28.28 -4.16
N VAL A 220 7.52 -28.86 -5.33
CA VAL A 220 6.49 -29.50 -6.16
C VAL A 220 6.03 -30.77 -5.45
N ASN A 221 4.88 -30.72 -4.78
CA ASN A 221 4.23 -31.93 -4.26
C ASN A 221 3.50 -32.62 -5.42
N ALA A 222 4.18 -33.57 -6.05
CA ALA A 222 3.64 -34.44 -7.10
C ALA A 222 2.60 -35.41 -6.52
N THR A 223 1.36 -34.95 -6.32
CA THR A 223 0.21 -35.85 -6.09
C THR A 223 -1.09 -35.19 -6.60
N ALA A 224 -1.19 -35.06 -7.91
CA ALA A 224 -2.47 -34.97 -8.60
C ALA A 224 -2.60 -36.23 -9.46
N THR A 225 -2.98 -37.34 -8.83
CA THR A 225 -3.28 -38.58 -9.52
C THR A 225 -4.57 -38.39 -10.31
N VAL A 226 -4.44 -38.24 -11.61
CA VAL A 226 -5.54 -38.31 -12.57
C VAL A 226 -6.08 -39.74 -12.55
N THR A 227 -7.19 -39.99 -11.87
CA THR A 227 -7.98 -41.21 -12.06
C THR A 227 -8.87 -41.05 -13.29
N THR A 228 -8.36 -41.45 -14.45
CA THR A 228 -9.20 -41.79 -15.61
C THR A 228 -9.75 -43.20 -15.43
N ASP A 229 -10.95 -43.32 -14.84
CA ASP A 229 -11.74 -44.55 -14.96
C ASP A 229 -12.51 -44.51 -16.29
N VAL A 230 -11.92 -45.13 -17.30
CA VAL A 230 -12.63 -45.51 -18.53
C VAL A 230 -13.40 -46.80 -18.23
N ALA A 231 -14.67 -46.66 -17.83
CA ALA A 231 -15.56 -47.80 -17.65
C ALA A 231 -16.37 -48.08 -18.94
N ALA A 232 -16.12 -49.26 -19.50
CA ALA A 232 -17.04 -50.13 -20.23
C ALA A 232 -17.58 -49.73 -21.62
N ALA A 233 -16.88 -50.20 -22.66
CA ALA A 233 -17.53 -50.63 -23.91
C ALA A 233 -16.79 -51.85 -24.48
N ALA A 234 -17.25 -53.06 -24.12
CA ALA A 234 -16.93 -54.28 -24.85
C ALA A 234 -18.17 -55.19 -24.88
N LYS A 235 -18.65 -55.42 -26.11
CA LYS A 235 -19.52 -56.53 -26.50
C LYS A 235 -18.70 -57.81 -26.57
#